data_AF-A0A7S4W980-F1
#
_entry.id   AF-A0A7S4W980-F1
#
_cell.length_a   1.000
_cell.length_b   1.000
_cell.length_c   1.000
_cell.angle_alpha   90.00
_cell.angle_beta   90.00
_cell.angle_gamma   90.00
#
_symmetry.space_group_name_H-M   'P 1'
#
loop_
_entity.id
_entity.type
_entity.pdbx_description
1 polymer ?
#
loop_
_entity_poly.entity_id
_entity_poly.type
_entity_poly.pdbx_seq_one_letter_code
_entity_poly.pdbx_strand_id
1 'polypeptide(L)'
;FGSSHLAQAIPPQASRSSVQAPLAPRGPPSMSLPPEVQRWLAKWWAVMRRDHSVMGIVAAEEKEKEGKIVAFTTTERCLCLGMTLACSWISVYSQHWFRKERRELISVPKAWEYYADTGFCAAASGFLNLLIGKSLVKMVLTKDWDQKKDARGALSTAASSWAFVLSFGTLAHFVNVLMQRPWEVARPLLMKWADSSAVALAVVEPSQLAAKLIVGLD
;
A
#
# COMPACT_ATOMS: atom_id res chain seq x y z
N PHE A 1 99.95 9.47 19.39
CA PHE A 1 99.37 9.29 18.06
C PHE A 1 99.58 7.84 17.65
N GLY A 2 98.57 6.99 17.87
CA GLY A 2 98.68 5.55 17.67
C GLY A 2 97.30 4.92 17.61
N SER A 3 97.07 4.17 16.54
CA SER A 3 95.85 3.48 16.14
C SER A 3 95.37 2.42 17.13
N SER A 4 94.06 2.33 17.34
CA SER A 4 93.39 1.12 17.80
C SER A 4 92.08 0.93 17.04
N HIS A 5 92.12 -0.04 16.12
CA HIS A 5 90.97 -0.61 15.42
C HIS A 5 90.00 -1.25 16.42
N LEU A 6 88.70 -1.00 16.27
CA LEU A 6 87.67 -1.88 16.83
C LEU A 6 86.48 -1.99 15.86
N ALA A 7 86.52 -3.16 15.21
CA ALA A 7 85.48 -3.99 14.61
C ALA A 7 84.08 -3.39 14.30
N GLN A 8 83.74 -3.58 13.03
CA GLN A 8 82.43 -3.49 12.40
C GLN A 8 81.36 -4.32 13.13
N ALA A 9 80.20 -3.72 13.37
CA ALA A 9 78.95 -4.42 13.61
C ALA A 9 78.07 -4.30 12.35
N ILE A 10 77.86 -5.41 11.67
CA ILE A 10 76.97 -5.53 10.50
C ILE A 10 75.53 -5.60 11.02
N PRO A 11 74.61 -4.71 10.61
CA PRO A 11 73.21 -4.82 10.98
C PRO A 11 72.54 -6.00 10.23
N PRO A 12 71.66 -6.76 10.89
CA PRO A 12 70.95 -7.86 10.24
C PRO A 12 69.97 -7.32 9.19
N GLN A 13 70.08 -7.86 7.97
CA GLN A 13 69.12 -7.64 6.91
C GLN A 13 67.75 -8.22 7.31
N ALA A 14 66.80 -7.35 7.62
CA ALA A 14 65.40 -7.71 7.74
C ALA A 14 64.83 -7.96 6.34
N SER A 15 64.61 -9.22 6.00
CA SER A 15 63.87 -9.65 4.81
C SER A 15 62.45 -9.11 4.86
N ARG A 16 62.17 -8.02 4.13
CA ARG A 16 60.80 -7.57 3.87
C ARG A 16 60.15 -8.52 2.86
N SER A 17 59.58 -9.60 3.38
CA SER A 17 58.57 -10.38 2.66
C SER A 17 57.34 -9.49 2.52
N SER A 18 57.19 -8.85 1.35
CA SER A 18 55.98 -8.14 0.97
C SER A 18 54.86 -9.15 0.75
N VAL A 19 54.18 -9.53 1.83
CA VAL A 19 52.91 -10.25 1.76
C VAL A 19 51.91 -9.28 1.15
N GLN A 20 51.67 -9.41 -0.15
CA GLN A 20 50.54 -8.77 -0.84
C GLN A 20 49.28 -9.25 -0.14
N ALA A 21 48.63 -8.33 0.59
CA ALA A 21 47.31 -8.58 1.15
C ALA A 21 46.38 -9.01 0.01
N PRO A 22 45.63 -10.12 0.14
CA PRO A 22 44.67 -10.54 -0.87
C PRO A 22 43.69 -9.39 -1.11
N LEU A 23 43.63 -8.92 -2.36
CA LEU A 23 42.63 -7.97 -2.83
C LEU A 23 41.26 -8.50 -2.41
N ALA A 24 40.64 -7.86 -1.41
CA ALA A 24 39.29 -8.17 -1.01
C ALA A 24 38.40 -8.15 -2.26
N PRO A 25 37.51 -9.15 -2.44
CA PRO A 25 36.66 -9.21 -3.62
C PRO A 25 35.90 -7.90 -3.71
N ARG A 26 36.14 -7.15 -4.81
CA ARG A 26 35.33 -5.98 -5.14
C ARG A 26 33.91 -6.51 -5.30
N GLY A 27 33.09 -6.29 -4.28
CA GLY A 27 31.66 -6.58 -4.33
C GLY A 27 31.06 -5.91 -5.57
N PRO A 28 29.93 -6.42 -6.06
CA PRO A 28 29.25 -5.80 -7.19
C PRO A 28 29.06 -4.31 -6.88
N PRO A 29 29.31 -3.41 -7.86
CA PRO A 29 29.12 -1.99 -7.65
C PRO A 29 27.70 -1.77 -7.12
N SER A 30 27.60 -1.21 -5.92
CA SER A 30 26.31 -0.83 -5.35
C SER A 30 25.68 0.15 -6.33
N MET A 31 24.68 -0.33 -7.08
CA MET A 31 23.98 0.49 -8.06
C MET A 31 23.15 1.51 -7.26
N SER A 32 23.76 2.66 -6.97
CA SER A 32 23.10 3.74 -6.26
C SER A 32 22.12 4.40 -7.22
N LEU A 33 20.85 4.48 -6.80
CA LEU A 33 19.82 5.17 -7.57
C LEU A 33 20.21 6.65 -7.73
N PRO A 34 19.85 7.30 -8.85
CA PRO A 34 20.05 8.74 -9.01
C PRO A 34 19.41 9.52 -7.86
N PRO A 35 20.01 10.64 -7.41
CA PRO A 35 19.52 11.40 -6.25
C PRO A 35 18.12 11.98 -6.45
N GLU A 36 17.68 12.17 -7.69
CA GLU A 36 16.31 12.58 -8.02
C GLU A 36 15.30 11.46 -7.76
N VAL A 37 15.64 10.23 -8.18
CA VAL A 37 14.82 9.04 -7.94
C VAL A 37 14.72 8.77 -6.43
N GLN A 38 15.82 8.92 -5.69
CA GLN A 38 15.81 8.78 -4.23
C GLN A 38 14.88 9.80 -3.56
N ARG A 39 14.93 11.07 -3.97
CA ARG A 39 14.04 12.12 -3.46
C ARG A 39 12.57 11.85 -3.79
N TRP A 40 12.28 11.41 -5.01
CA TRP A 40 10.92 11.05 -5.41
C TRP A 40 10.41 9.85 -4.61
N LEU A 41 11.21 8.79 -4.46
CA LEU A 41 10.86 7.62 -3.67
C LEU A 41 10.62 7.96 -2.20
N ALA A 42 11.42 8.85 -1.61
CA ALA A 42 11.21 9.32 -0.25
C ALA A 42 9.87 10.05 -0.09
N LYS A 43 9.50 10.91 -1.06
CA LYS A 43 8.19 11.58 -1.10
C LYS A 43 7.07 10.57 -1.26
N TRP A 44 7.18 9.67 -2.23
CA TRP A 44 6.20 8.60 -2.46
C TRP A 44 6.00 7.72 -1.23
N TRP A 45 7.07 7.35 -0.55
CA TRP A 45 7.00 6.56 0.68
C TRP A 45 6.34 7.32 1.83
N ALA A 46 6.59 8.63 1.95
CA ALA A 46 5.89 9.47 2.92
C ALA A 46 4.38 9.50 2.67
N VAL A 47 3.96 9.64 1.41
CA VAL A 47 2.55 9.59 1.00
C VAL A 47 1.96 8.21 1.24
N MET A 48 2.66 7.13 0.89
CA MET A 48 2.22 5.76 1.18
C MET A 48 1.95 5.57 2.67
N ARG A 49 2.87 5.99 3.56
CA ARG A 49 2.65 5.92 5.01
C ARG A 49 1.53 6.84 5.52
N ARG A 50 1.28 7.96 4.85
CA ARG A 50 0.19 8.87 5.23
C ARG A 50 -1.16 8.34 4.77
N ASP A 51 -1.26 7.87 3.54
CA ASP A 51 -2.51 7.75 2.82
C ASP A 51 -2.92 6.34 2.44
N HIS A 52 -1.99 5.41 2.31
CA HIS A 52 -2.34 4.05 1.94
C HIS A 52 -3.23 3.39 3.02
N SER A 53 -4.22 2.59 2.62
CA SER A 53 -5.23 2.03 3.54
C SER A 53 -4.61 1.19 4.64
N VAL A 54 -3.67 0.30 4.29
CA VAL A 54 -3.00 -0.58 5.26
C VAL A 54 -1.78 0.09 5.92
N MET A 55 -0.79 0.52 5.13
CA MET A 55 0.42 1.17 5.66
C MET A 55 0.11 2.38 6.54
N GLY A 56 -0.98 3.10 6.23
CA GLY A 56 -1.43 4.21 7.04
C GLY A 56 -1.88 3.83 8.44
N ILE A 57 -2.54 2.68 8.61
CA ILE A 57 -2.97 2.16 9.92
C ILE A 57 -1.72 1.88 10.77
N VAL A 58 -0.76 1.14 10.21
CA VAL A 58 0.49 0.79 10.91
C VAL A 58 1.25 2.06 11.32
N ALA A 59 1.38 3.02 10.40
CA ALA A 59 2.08 4.27 10.68
C ALA A 59 1.34 5.16 11.71
N ALA A 60 0.02 5.05 11.83
CA ALA A 60 -0.75 5.75 12.86
C ALA A 60 -0.59 5.10 14.22
N GLU A 61 -0.67 3.76 14.28
CA GLU A 61 -0.47 3.00 15.51
C GLU A 61 0.92 3.25 16.11
N GLU A 62 1.98 3.27 15.28
CA GLU A 62 3.34 3.61 15.72
C GLU A 62 3.42 5.02 16.31
N LYS A 63 2.78 6.01 15.67
CA LYS A 63 2.78 7.40 16.13
C LYS A 63 1.94 7.62 17.39
N GLU A 64 0.81 6.92 17.52
CA GLU A 64 -0.03 6.93 18.71
C GLU A 64 0.76 6.38 19.92
N LYS A 65 1.53 5.30 19.74
CA LYS A 65 2.42 4.75 20.77
C LYS A 65 3.53 5.72 21.19
N GLU A 66 4.00 6.54 20.26
CA GLU A 66 5.01 7.58 20.52
C GLU A 66 4.43 8.90 21.08
N GLY A 67 3.10 8.99 21.27
CA GLY A 67 2.43 10.21 21.74
C GLY A 67 2.47 11.36 20.73
N LYS A 68 2.70 11.07 19.44
CA LYS A 68 2.73 12.07 18.38
C LYS A 68 1.33 12.37 17.87
N ILE A 69 1.09 13.64 17.53
CA ILE A 69 -0.18 14.06 16.92
C ILE A 69 -0.31 13.37 15.55
N VAL A 70 -1.40 12.64 15.37
CA VAL A 70 -1.77 11.98 14.11
C VAL A 70 -2.94 12.72 13.47
N ALA A 71 -2.88 12.90 12.15
CA ALA A 71 -3.96 13.54 11.39
C ALA A 71 -5.22 12.67 11.29
N PHE A 72 -5.08 11.36 11.48
CA PHE A 72 -6.16 10.39 11.47
C PHE A 72 -5.87 9.33 12.51
N THR A 73 -6.87 9.03 13.33
CA THR A 73 -6.83 7.94 14.31
C THR A 73 -6.74 6.59 13.61
N THR A 74 -6.22 5.59 14.33
CA THR A 74 -6.23 4.20 13.89
C THR A 74 -7.64 3.74 13.46
N THR A 75 -8.68 4.13 14.19
CA THR A 75 -10.08 3.77 13.90
C THR A 75 -10.58 4.33 12.57
N GLU A 76 -10.34 5.61 12.28
CA GLU A 76 -10.76 6.23 11.01
C GLU A 76 -10.05 5.60 9.81
N ARG A 77 -8.79 5.20 10.00
CA ARG A 77 -8.02 4.49 8.98
C ARG A 77 -8.56 3.08 8.75
N CYS A 78 -8.99 2.38 9.79
CA CYS A 78 -9.70 1.10 9.67
C CYS A 78 -11.02 1.25 8.90
N LEU A 79 -11.78 2.33 9.12
CA LEU A 79 -12.99 2.62 8.33
C LEU A 79 -12.67 2.85 6.85
N CYS A 80 -11.59 3.57 6.55
CA CYS A 80 -11.13 3.76 5.17
C CYS A 80 -10.73 2.43 4.48
N LEU A 81 -10.11 1.52 5.22
CA LEU A 81 -9.82 0.17 4.74
C LEU A 81 -11.12 -0.61 4.51
N GLY A 82 -12.05 -0.57 5.47
CA GLY A 82 -13.37 -1.19 5.37
C GLY A 82 -14.14 -0.76 4.12
N MET A 83 -14.13 0.54 3.79
CA MET A 83 -14.72 1.03 2.55
C MET A 83 -14.05 0.48 1.30
N THR A 84 -12.72 0.38 1.30
CA THR A 84 -11.97 -0.17 0.16
C THR A 84 -12.36 -1.64 -0.08
N LEU A 85 -12.48 -2.42 1.00
CA LEU A 85 -12.95 -3.81 0.95
C LEU A 85 -14.42 -3.91 0.52
N ALA A 86 -15.27 -2.99 0.98
CA ALA A 86 -16.67 -2.90 0.60
C ALA A 86 -16.84 -2.58 -0.89
N CYS A 87 -16.14 -1.57 -1.41
CA CYS A 87 -16.13 -1.25 -2.84
C CYS A 87 -15.66 -2.44 -3.69
N SER A 88 -14.67 -3.19 -3.21
CA SER A 88 -14.21 -4.42 -3.86
C SER A 88 -15.33 -5.48 -3.91
N TRP A 89 -16.05 -5.69 -2.80
CA TRP A 89 -17.18 -6.63 -2.77
C TRP A 89 -18.30 -6.21 -3.70
N ILE A 90 -18.71 -4.94 -3.66
CA ILE A 90 -19.75 -4.39 -4.52
C ILE A 90 -19.38 -4.64 -5.99
N SER A 91 -18.13 -4.34 -6.39
CA SER A 91 -17.65 -4.57 -7.76
C SER A 91 -17.74 -6.04 -8.18
N VAL A 92 -17.26 -6.96 -7.33
CA VAL A 92 -17.30 -8.41 -7.59
C VAL A 92 -18.74 -8.91 -7.69
N TYR A 93 -19.60 -8.50 -6.75
CA TYR A 93 -20.98 -8.94 -6.70
C TYR A 93 -21.82 -8.38 -7.85
N SER A 94 -21.65 -7.10 -8.20
CA SER A 94 -22.30 -6.50 -9.37
C SER A 94 -21.89 -7.22 -10.66
N GLN A 95 -20.59 -7.52 -10.84
CA GLN A 95 -20.16 -8.31 -11.99
C GLN A 95 -20.76 -9.71 -12.01
N HIS A 96 -20.83 -10.39 -10.86
CA HIS A 96 -21.46 -11.70 -10.76
C HIS A 96 -22.93 -11.63 -11.16
N TRP A 97 -23.66 -10.63 -10.65
CA TRP A 97 -25.06 -10.39 -10.97
C TRP A 97 -25.25 -10.18 -12.49
N PHE A 98 -24.51 -9.24 -13.08
CA PHE A 98 -24.59 -8.97 -14.53
C PHE A 98 -24.19 -10.17 -15.39
N ARG A 99 -23.24 -11.00 -14.93
CA ARG A 99 -22.80 -12.18 -15.68
C ARG A 99 -23.73 -13.37 -15.52
N LYS A 100 -24.39 -13.52 -14.39
CA LYS A 100 -25.47 -14.50 -14.24
C LYS A 100 -26.54 -14.21 -15.29
N GLU A 101 -26.91 -12.93 -15.44
CA GLU A 101 -27.82 -12.48 -16.48
C GLU A 101 -27.29 -12.75 -17.90
N ARG A 102 -26.00 -12.47 -18.17
CA ARG A 102 -25.42 -12.67 -19.52
C ARG A 102 -25.04 -14.11 -19.87
N ARG A 103 -24.74 -14.99 -18.90
CA ARG A 103 -24.41 -16.40 -19.18
C ARG A 103 -25.62 -17.20 -19.65
N GLU A 104 -26.83 -16.69 -19.47
CA GLU A 104 -28.00 -17.19 -20.20
C GLU A 104 -27.91 -16.94 -21.72
N LEU A 105 -27.00 -16.06 -22.18
CA LEU A 105 -26.91 -15.65 -23.57
C LEU A 105 -25.67 -16.16 -24.34
N ILE A 106 -24.46 -16.24 -23.76
CA ILE A 106 -23.23 -16.59 -24.53
C ILE A 106 -22.14 -17.26 -23.66
N SER A 107 -21.43 -18.28 -24.20
CA SER A 107 -20.28 -18.97 -23.58
C SER A 107 -18.93 -18.56 -24.20
N VAL A 108 -17.93 -18.22 -23.38
CA VAL A 108 -16.60 -17.69 -23.80
C VAL A 108 -15.48 -18.34 -22.93
N PRO A 109 -14.20 -18.43 -23.39
CA PRO A 109 -13.14 -19.24 -22.74
C PRO A 109 -12.61 -18.72 -21.39
N LYS A 110 -12.36 -19.64 -20.45
CA LYS A 110 -12.34 -19.39 -18.99
C LYS A 110 -11.10 -18.73 -18.36
N ALA A 111 -9.92 -18.76 -18.98
CA ALA A 111 -8.65 -18.50 -18.26
C ALA A 111 -8.19 -17.02 -18.30
N TRP A 112 -8.07 -16.43 -19.50
CA TRP A 112 -7.68 -15.02 -19.65
C TRP A 112 -8.76 -14.08 -19.09
N GLU A 113 -10.02 -14.47 -19.25
CA GLU A 113 -11.16 -13.75 -18.68
C GLU A 113 -11.01 -13.54 -17.19
N TYR A 114 -10.62 -14.57 -16.43
CA TYR A 114 -10.52 -14.48 -14.98
C TYR A 114 -9.59 -13.34 -14.54
N TYR A 115 -8.40 -13.24 -15.13
CA TYR A 115 -7.43 -12.20 -14.77
C TYR A 115 -7.87 -10.81 -15.25
N ALA A 116 -8.38 -10.71 -16.48
CA ALA A 116 -8.91 -9.46 -17.02
C ALA A 116 -10.08 -8.93 -16.17
N ASP A 117 -10.95 -9.82 -15.70
CA ASP A 117 -12.09 -9.48 -14.85
C ASP A 117 -11.68 -9.07 -13.45
N THR A 118 -10.71 -9.75 -12.87
CA THR A 118 -10.16 -9.37 -11.56
C THR A 118 -9.50 -7.99 -11.65
N GLY A 119 -8.76 -7.72 -12.72
CA GLY A 119 -8.23 -6.39 -13.02
C GLY A 119 -9.34 -5.35 -13.18
N PHE A 120 -10.39 -5.64 -13.94
CA PHE A 120 -11.54 -4.74 -14.09
C PHE A 120 -12.28 -4.53 -12.76
N CYS A 121 -12.46 -5.58 -11.96
CA CYS A 121 -13.05 -5.49 -10.63
C CYS A 121 -12.25 -4.55 -9.74
N ALA A 122 -10.92 -4.70 -9.72
CA ALA A 122 -10.03 -3.86 -8.94
C ALA A 122 -10.05 -2.40 -9.44
N ALA A 123 -10.08 -2.18 -10.75
CA ALA A 123 -10.20 -0.84 -11.34
C ALA A 123 -11.55 -0.18 -11.01
N ALA A 124 -12.66 -0.91 -11.18
CA ALA A 124 -14.00 -0.45 -10.85
C ALA A 124 -14.16 -0.20 -9.34
N SER A 125 -13.56 -1.05 -8.50
CA SER A 125 -13.46 -0.85 -7.05
C SER A 125 -12.69 0.44 -6.75
N GLY A 126 -11.54 0.64 -7.37
CA GLY A 126 -10.76 1.86 -7.27
C GLY A 126 -11.57 3.10 -7.68
N PHE A 127 -12.33 3.02 -8.77
CA PHE A 127 -13.20 4.09 -9.23
C PHE A 127 -14.36 4.38 -8.26
N LEU A 128 -15.04 3.35 -7.75
CA LEU A 128 -16.05 3.49 -6.69
C LEU A 128 -15.47 4.11 -5.43
N ASN A 129 -14.23 3.73 -5.06
CA ASN A 129 -13.54 4.26 -3.90
C ASN A 129 -13.15 5.75 -4.08
N LEU A 130 -12.92 6.19 -5.33
CA LEU A 130 -12.72 7.61 -5.66
C LEU A 130 -14.03 8.41 -5.59
N LEU A 131 -15.13 7.88 -6.15
CA LEU A 131 -16.40 8.60 -6.25
C LEU A 131 -17.21 8.62 -4.94
N ILE A 132 -17.28 7.50 -4.25
CA ILE A 132 -18.27 7.25 -3.17
C ILE A 132 -17.56 6.78 -1.87
N GLY A 133 -16.28 6.43 -1.94
CA GLY A 133 -15.54 5.83 -0.83
C GLY A 133 -14.49 6.75 -0.19
N LYS A 134 -13.28 6.22 -0.05
CA LYS A 134 -12.17 6.77 0.73
C LYS A 134 -11.74 8.17 0.33
N SER A 135 -11.82 8.56 -0.94
CA SER A 135 -11.41 9.91 -1.35
C SER A 135 -12.37 10.98 -0.85
N LEU A 136 -13.67 10.69 -0.83
CA LEU A 136 -14.68 11.60 -0.30
C LEU A 136 -14.52 11.75 1.21
N VAL A 137 -14.37 10.64 1.93
CA VAL A 137 -14.17 10.63 3.38
C VAL A 137 -12.86 11.33 3.75
N LYS A 138 -11.75 11.06 3.05
CA LYS A 138 -10.50 11.77 3.28
C LYS A 138 -10.59 13.26 2.98
N MET A 139 -11.26 13.66 1.90
CA MET A 139 -11.40 15.07 1.56
C MET A 139 -12.23 15.83 2.61
N VAL A 140 -13.22 15.16 3.20
CA VAL A 140 -14.06 15.72 4.26
C VAL A 140 -13.31 15.73 5.60
N LEU A 141 -12.58 14.68 5.93
CA LEU A 141 -11.90 14.52 7.23
C LEU A 141 -10.49 15.16 7.31
N THR A 142 -9.78 15.40 6.19
CA THR A 142 -8.42 16.01 6.22
C THR A 142 -8.40 17.44 6.71
N LYS A 143 -9.54 18.12 6.70
CA LYS A 143 -9.64 19.46 7.26
C LYS A 143 -10.22 19.27 8.66
N ASP A 144 -9.62 19.90 9.68
CA ASP A 144 -10.13 19.98 11.05
C ASP A 144 -11.56 20.56 11.09
N TRP A 145 -12.56 19.73 10.76
CA TRP A 145 -13.96 20.11 10.64
C TRP A 145 -14.65 19.94 12.00
N ASP A 146 -14.15 19.02 12.81
CA ASP A 146 -14.66 18.73 14.15
C ASP A 146 -14.41 19.88 15.14
N GLN A 147 -13.43 20.77 14.86
CA GLN A 147 -13.21 21.98 15.66
C GLN A 147 -14.12 23.16 15.26
N LYS A 148 -14.87 23.06 14.16
CA LYS A 148 -15.74 24.14 13.67
C LYS A 148 -17.21 23.75 13.84
N LYS A 149 -17.95 24.51 14.66
CA LYS A 149 -19.42 24.37 14.89
C LYS A 149 -20.30 24.65 13.65
N ASP A 150 -19.72 24.69 12.45
CA ASP A 150 -20.39 25.08 11.22
C ASP A 150 -20.91 23.85 10.44
N ALA A 151 -21.56 24.09 9.30
CA ALA A 151 -22.03 23.07 8.33
C ALA A 151 -20.96 22.04 7.91
N ARG A 152 -19.69 22.34 8.17
CA ARG A 152 -18.55 21.46 7.98
C ARG A 152 -18.58 20.26 8.95
N GLY A 153 -18.80 20.46 10.25
CA GLY A 153 -18.90 19.33 11.20
C GLY A 153 -20.01 18.34 10.84
N ALA A 154 -21.16 18.84 10.35
CA ALA A 154 -22.25 17.99 9.88
C ALA A 154 -21.87 17.10 8.68
N LEU A 155 -21.07 17.64 7.74
CA LEU A 155 -20.59 16.87 6.59
C LEU A 155 -19.58 15.80 7.01
N SER A 156 -18.71 16.09 7.98
CA SER A 156 -17.77 15.13 8.59
C SER A 156 -18.52 13.95 9.18
N THR A 157 -19.51 14.21 10.04
CA THR A 157 -20.36 13.18 10.64
C THR A 157 -21.11 12.38 9.58
N ALA A 158 -21.66 13.03 8.55
CA ALA A 158 -22.35 12.35 7.46
C ALA A 158 -21.41 11.43 6.66
N ALA A 159 -20.18 11.89 6.35
CA ALA A 159 -19.18 11.09 5.63
C ALA A 159 -18.72 9.88 6.46
N SER A 160 -18.49 10.05 7.77
CA SER A 160 -18.14 8.96 8.67
C SER A 160 -19.28 7.96 8.85
N SER A 161 -20.52 8.46 8.96
CA SER A 161 -21.72 7.61 9.02
C SER A 161 -21.93 6.82 7.73
N TRP A 162 -21.68 7.46 6.58
CA TRP A 162 -21.70 6.79 5.28
C TRP A 162 -20.62 5.71 5.19
N ALA A 163 -19.39 6.00 5.60
CA ALA A 163 -18.30 5.03 5.62
C ALA A 163 -18.65 3.81 6.49
N PHE A 164 -19.27 4.06 7.64
CA PHE A 164 -19.74 3.03 8.55
C PHE A 164 -20.84 2.17 7.90
N VAL A 165 -21.92 2.80 7.41
CA VAL A 165 -23.04 2.09 6.76
C VAL A 165 -22.56 1.28 5.56
N LEU A 166 -21.72 1.87 4.71
CA LEU A 166 -21.18 1.19 3.54
C LEU A 166 -20.31 0.00 3.95
N SER A 167 -19.39 0.17 4.90
CA SER A 167 -18.50 -0.92 5.33
C SER A 167 -19.26 -2.06 5.99
N PHE A 168 -20.08 -1.76 6.99
CA PHE A 168 -20.81 -2.77 7.76
C PHE A 168 -21.98 -3.38 6.99
N GLY A 169 -22.75 -2.57 6.24
CA GLY A 169 -23.83 -3.07 5.40
C GLY A 169 -23.31 -4.01 4.31
N THR A 170 -22.18 -3.66 3.69
CA THR A 170 -21.54 -4.51 2.69
C THR A 170 -20.97 -5.79 3.30
N LEU A 171 -20.37 -5.70 4.50
CA LEU A 171 -19.90 -6.87 5.24
C LEU A 171 -21.06 -7.79 5.64
N ALA A 172 -22.17 -7.24 6.12
CA ALA A 172 -23.37 -8.02 6.44
C ALA A 172 -23.93 -8.72 5.19
N HIS A 173 -24.00 -8.02 4.06
CA HIS A 173 -24.40 -8.62 2.79
C HIS A 173 -23.43 -9.74 2.34
N PHE A 174 -22.12 -9.52 2.46
CA PHE A 174 -21.11 -10.53 2.19
C PHE A 174 -21.30 -11.78 3.05
N VAL A 175 -21.43 -11.62 4.37
CA VAL A 175 -21.68 -12.74 5.29
C VAL A 175 -22.97 -13.46 4.94
N ASN A 176 -24.03 -12.72 4.64
CA ASN A 176 -25.31 -13.29 4.23
C ASN A 176 -25.18 -14.16 2.96
N VAL A 177 -24.44 -13.67 1.95
CA VAL A 177 -24.16 -14.45 0.73
C VAL A 177 -23.38 -15.73 1.05
N LEU A 178 -22.38 -15.66 1.94
CA LEU A 178 -21.60 -16.83 2.34
C LEU A 178 -22.42 -17.87 3.11
N MET A 179 -23.41 -17.44 3.89
CA MET A 179 -24.26 -18.34 4.68
C MET A 179 -25.43 -18.92 3.88
N GLN A 180 -26.00 -18.15 2.96
CA GLN A 180 -27.22 -18.55 2.24
C GLN A 180 -26.97 -19.21 0.88
N ARG A 181 -25.80 -19.03 0.28
CA ARG A 181 -25.50 -19.60 -1.05
C ARG A 181 -24.74 -20.93 -0.93
N PRO A 182 -24.98 -21.88 -1.85
CA PRO A 182 -24.16 -23.08 -1.96
C PRO A 182 -22.67 -22.72 -2.09
N TRP A 183 -21.81 -23.56 -1.51
CA TRP A 183 -20.37 -23.31 -1.44
C TRP A 183 -19.72 -23.19 -2.82
N GLU A 184 -20.28 -23.86 -3.82
CA GLU A 184 -19.87 -23.82 -5.23
C GLU A 184 -20.01 -22.42 -5.84
N VAL A 185 -20.93 -21.59 -5.31
CA VAL A 185 -21.14 -20.20 -5.72
C VAL A 185 -20.40 -19.24 -4.79
N ALA A 186 -20.42 -19.49 -3.48
CA ALA A 186 -19.81 -18.62 -2.49
C ALA A 186 -18.28 -18.59 -2.60
N ARG A 187 -17.62 -19.76 -2.78
CA ARG A 187 -16.16 -19.88 -2.81
C ARG A 187 -15.52 -19.08 -3.97
N PRO A 188 -15.99 -19.16 -5.23
CA PRO A 188 -15.42 -18.34 -6.31
C PRO A 188 -15.57 -16.84 -6.08
N LEU A 189 -16.69 -16.40 -5.49
CA LEU A 189 -16.92 -14.99 -5.15
C LEU A 189 -15.98 -14.51 -4.06
N LEU A 190 -15.78 -15.33 -3.03
CA LEU A 190 -14.83 -15.08 -1.95
C LEU A 190 -13.40 -14.93 -2.48
N MET A 191 -12.94 -15.90 -3.30
CA MET A 191 -11.60 -15.86 -3.88
C MET A 191 -11.42 -14.64 -4.79
N LYS A 192 -12.40 -14.35 -5.66
CA LYS A 192 -12.34 -13.17 -6.53
C LYS A 192 -12.34 -11.86 -5.74
N TRP A 193 -13.10 -11.78 -4.64
CA TRP A 193 -13.07 -10.64 -3.74
C TRP A 193 -11.71 -10.49 -3.05
N ALA A 194 -11.12 -11.58 -2.56
CA ALA A 194 -9.80 -11.56 -1.96
C ALA A 194 -8.74 -11.08 -2.97
N ASP A 195 -8.72 -11.64 -4.17
CA ASP A 195 -7.78 -11.27 -5.23
C ASP A 195 -7.98 -9.83 -5.70
N SER A 196 -9.23 -9.41 -5.93
CA SER A 196 -9.56 -8.03 -6.29
C SER A 196 -9.13 -7.05 -5.20
N SER A 197 -9.32 -7.40 -3.92
CA SER A 197 -8.91 -6.57 -2.79
C SER A 197 -7.39 -6.50 -2.67
N ALA A 198 -6.68 -7.62 -2.89
CA ALA A 198 -5.23 -7.66 -2.91
C ALA A 198 -4.66 -6.80 -4.04
N VAL A 199 -5.21 -6.88 -5.26
CA VAL A 199 -4.80 -6.03 -6.39
C VAL A 199 -5.13 -4.56 -6.12
N ALA A 200 -6.29 -4.26 -5.54
CA ALA A 200 -6.68 -2.91 -5.20
C ALA A 200 -5.70 -2.27 -4.20
N LEU A 201 -5.30 -3.01 -3.16
CA LEU A 201 -4.39 -2.52 -2.12
C LEU A 201 -2.92 -2.56 -2.56
N ALA A 202 -2.46 -3.59 -3.25
CA ALA A 202 -1.04 -3.75 -3.59
C ALA A 202 -0.63 -3.00 -4.87
N VAL A 203 -1.57 -2.74 -5.78
CA VAL A 203 -1.26 -2.15 -7.10
C VAL A 203 -2.04 -0.87 -7.33
N VAL A 204 -3.37 -0.90 -7.27
CA VAL A 204 -4.21 0.24 -7.68
C VAL A 204 -3.98 1.43 -6.75
N GLU A 205 -4.08 1.24 -5.44
CA GLU A 205 -3.93 2.33 -4.47
C GLU A 205 -2.51 2.93 -4.49
N PRO A 206 -1.41 2.16 -4.45
CA PRO A 206 -0.05 2.70 -4.58
C PRO A 206 0.18 3.47 -5.89
N SER A 207 -0.39 2.96 -6.99
CA SER A 207 -0.31 3.62 -8.30
C SER A 207 -1.09 4.94 -8.33
N GLN A 208 -2.28 4.98 -7.71
CA GLN A 208 -3.06 6.21 -7.56
C GLN A 208 -2.31 7.26 -6.73
N LEU A 209 -1.64 6.86 -5.64
CA LEU A 209 -0.84 7.76 -4.82
C LEU A 209 0.40 8.27 -5.58
N ALA A 210 1.08 7.40 -6.34
CA ALA A 210 2.16 7.80 -7.22
C ALA A 210 1.69 8.81 -8.29
N ALA A 211 0.53 8.56 -8.91
CA ALA A 211 -0.04 9.45 -9.91
C ALA A 211 -0.37 10.83 -9.32
N LYS A 212 -0.95 10.90 -8.12
CA LYS A 212 -1.23 12.18 -7.44
C LYS A 212 0.04 13.00 -7.21
N LEU A 213 1.14 12.33 -6.82
CA LEU A 213 2.43 12.98 -6.65
C LEU A 213 3.02 13.53 -7.96
N ILE A 214 2.87 12.79 -9.06
CA ILE A 214 3.34 13.23 -10.39
C ILE A 214 2.56 14.46 -10.87
N VAL A 215 1.24 14.49 -10.64
CA VAL A 215 0.36 15.59 -11.07
C VAL A 215 0.40 16.78 -10.09
N GLY A 216 1.00 16.61 -8.91
CA GLY A 216 1.09 17.66 -7.89
C GLY A 216 -0.22 17.95 -7.16
N LEU A 217 -1.06 16.92 -6.98
CA LEU A 217 -2.38 17.02 -6.33
C LEU A 217 -2.34 16.64 -4.83
N ASP A 218 -1.21 16.85 -4.17
CA ASP A 218 -0.88 16.27 -2.85
C ASP A 218 -0.76 17.30 -1.71
#